data_AF-A0AAU6L003-F1
#
_entry.id   AF-A0AAU6L003-F1
#
_cell.length_a   1.000
_cell.length_b   1.000
_cell.length_c   1.000
_cell.angle_alpha   90.00
_cell.angle_beta   90.00
_cell.angle_gamma   90.00
#
_symmetry.space_group_name_H-M   'P 1'
#
loop_
_entity.id
_entity.type
_entity.pdbx_description
1 polymer ?
#
loop_
_entity_poly.entity_id
_entity_poly.type
_entity_poly.pdbx_seq_one_letter_code
_entity_poly.pdbx_strand_id
1 'polypeptide(L)'
;MTGDKGLMMTTAWEEALARLCAVHVPERDDADLPDELFDRVDDLIDAYGADDVAGIVAEAVEAGRATLEQAIVFLNVAAWSGTDNGASMTLTLDEWVRKADDTLRLGIALHHEYYPLSTSTEMLAKLTEIALRFPEHRAICERRIADRPADQPRS
;
A
#
# COMPACT_ATOMS: atom_id res chain seq x y z
N MET A 1 -26.83 1.43 35.57
CA MET A 1 -25.80 0.68 34.82
C MET A 1 -26.51 -0.23 33.85
N THR A 2 -26.80 0.30 32.67
CA THR A 2 -27.37 -0.48 31.56
C THR A 2 -26.33 -0.36 30.48
N GLY A 3 -25.65 -1.48 30.20
CA GLY A 3 -24.64 -1.55 29.17
C GLY A 3 -25.29 -1.34 27.82
N ASP A 4 -24.92 -0.24 27.18
CA ASP A 4 -25.17 -0.03 25.77
C ASP A 4 -24.15 -0.88 24.99
N LYS A 5 -24.54 -2.12 24.66
CA LYS A 5 -23.86 -2.88 23.61
C LYS A 5 -24.40 -2.35 22.29
N GLY A 6 -23.83 -1.24 21.83
CA GLY A 6 -23.98 -0.80 20.47
C GLY A 6 -23.59 -1.95 19.54
N LEU A 7 -24.58 -2.50 18.84
CA LEU A 7 -24.38 -3.36 17.70
C LEU A 7 -23.56 -2.52 16.70
N MET A 8 -22.24 -2.71 16.63
CA MET A 8 -21.42 -2.07 15.61
C MET A 8 -21.92 -2.59 14.27
N MET A 9 -22.70 -1.78 13.56
CA MET A 9 -23.04 -2.07 12.18
C MET A 9 -21.75 -1.90 11.39
N THR A 10 -21.24 -3.01 10.88
CA THR A 10 -20.09 -3.03 9.99
C THR A 10 -20.40 -2.11 8.81
N THR A 11 -19.50 -1.19 8.49
CA THR A 11 -19.69 -0.29 7.34
C THR A 11 -19.58 -1.10 6.05
N ALA A 12 -20.15 -0.58 4.95
CA ALA A 12 -20.06 -1.26 3.65
C ALA A 12 -18.60 -1.50 3.22
N TRP A 13 -17.70 -0.56 3.53
CA TRP A 13 -16.28 -0.70 3.21
C TRP A 13 -15.56 -1.73 4.09
N GLU A 14 -15.97 -1.91 5.35
CA GLU A 14 -15.41 -2.96 6.23
C GLU A 14 -15.76 -4.36 5.71
N GLU A 15 -16.99 -4.54 5.19
CA GLU A 15 -17.40 -5.79 4.55
C GLU A 15 -16.63 -6.02 3.24
N ALA A 16 -16.47 -4.98 2.40
CA ALA A 16 -15.68 -5.07 1.18
C ALA A 16 -14.22 -5.44 1.48
N LEU A 17 -13.62 -4.80 2.48
CA LEU A 17 -12.26 -5.10 2.94
C LEU A 17 -12.14 -6.53 3.46
N ALA A 18 -13.14 -7.02 4.22
CA ALA A 18 -13.15 -8.41 4.68
C ALA A 18 -13.21 -9.40 3.51
N ARG A 19 -14.00 -9.10 2.45
CA ARG A 19 -14.03 -9.92 1.23
C ARG A 19 -12.69 -9.90 0.50
N LEU A 20 -12.05 -8.73 0.38
CA LEU A 20 -10.72 -8.61 -0.21
C LEU A 20 -9.68 -9.42 0.56
N CYS A 21 -9.65 -9.32 1.90
CA CYS A 21 -8.74 -10.09 2.74
C CYS A 21 -8.93 -11.61 2.62
N ALA A 22 -10.12 -12.08 2.23
CA ALA A 22 -10.42 -13.49 2.03
C ALA A 22 -9.94 -14.02 0.67
N VAL A 23 -9.52 -13.15 -0.26
CA VAL A 23 -8.99 -13.56 -1.56
C VAL A 23 -7.63 -14.23 -1.36
N HIS A 24 -7.47 -15.42 -1.97
CA HIS A 24 -6.19 -16.10 -2.00
C HIS A 24 -5.26 -15.42 -3.00
N VAL A 25 -4.19 -14.82 -2.48
CA VAL A 25 -3.09 -14.27 -3.29
C VAL A 25 -2.02 -15.36 -3.43
N PRO A 26 -1.63 -15.73 -4.66
CA PRO A 26 -0.54 -16.69 -4.87
C PRO A 26 0.76 -16.22 -4.22
N GLU A 27 1.50 -17.14 -3.58
CA GLU A 27 2.82 -16.86 -2.96
C GLU A 27 3.94 -16.68 -4.00
N ARG A 28 3.67 -16.94 -5.27
CA ARG A 28 4.67 -16.87 -6.35
C ARG A 28 4.49 -15.60 -7.16
N ASP A 29 5.54 -14.80 -7.23
CA ASP A 29 5.60 -13.57 -8.02
C ASP A 29 5.38 -13.76 -9.54
N ASP A 30 5.49 -15.00 -10.05
CA ASP A 30 5.28 -15.34 -11.47
C ASP A 30 3.89 -15.90 -11.80
N ALA A 31 3.01 -16.01 -10.81
CA ALA A 31 1.64 -16.51 -11.00
C ALA A 31 0.69 -15.37 -11.38
N ASP A 32 -0.25 -15.67 -12.28
CA ASP A 32 -1.33 -14.74 -12.61
C ASP A 32 -2.18 -14.48 -11.36
N LEU A 33 -2.48 -13.19 -11.13
CA LEU A 33 -3.42 -12.78 -10.08
C LEU A 33 -4.85 -13.20 -10.48
N PRO A 34 -5.68 -13.66 -9.54
CA PRO A 34 -7.04 -14.07 -9.85
C PRO A 34 -7.90 -12.86 -10.21
N ASP A 35 -8.76 -12.97 -11.23
CA ASP A 35 -9.69 -11.90 -11.63
C ASP A 35 -10.53 -11.38 -10.44
N GLU A 36 -10.92 -12.28 -9.53
CA GLU A 36 -11.67 -11.90 -8.32
C GLU A 36 -10.93 -10.85 -7.47
N LEU A 37 -9.59 -10.86 -7.45
CA LEU A 37 -8.82 -9.86 -6.71
C LEU A 37 -9.09 -8.44 -7.22
N PHE A 38 -9.13 -8.27 -8.53
CA PHE A 38 -9.38 -6.97 -9.17
C PHE A 38 -10.79 -6.49 -8.83
N ASP A 39 -11.79 -7.37 -8.98
CA ASP A 39 -13.18 -7.07 -8.61
C ASP A 39 -13.29 -6.68 -7.12
N ARG A 40 -12.54 -7.32 -6.22
CA ARG A 40 -12.56 -6.99 -4.78
C ARG A 40 -11.90 -5.67 -4.44
N VAL A 41 -10.87 -5.28 -5.18
CA VAL A 41 -10.24 -3.97 -5.00
C VAL A 41 -11.17 -2.86 -5.48
N ASP A 42 -11.82 -3.05 -6.63
CA ASP A 42 -12.82 -2.10 -7.15
C ASP A 42 -14.01 -1.98 -6.19
N ASP A 43 -14.55 -3.11 -5.70
CA ASP A 43 -15.60 -3.15 -4.66
C ASP A 43 -15.20 -2.35 -3.42
N LEU A 44 -13.93 -2.42 -3.00
CA LEU A 44 -13.42 -1.72 -1.83
C LEU A 44 -13.35 -0.21 -2.06
N ILE A 45 -12.79 0.22 -3.20
CA ILE A 45 -12.67 1.64 -3.57
C ILE A 45 -14.07 2.26 -3.65
N ASP A 46 -15.02 1.59 -4.31
CA ASP A 46 -16.41 2.04 -4.43
C ASP A 46 -17.11 2.13 -3.07
N ALA A 47 -16.94 1.12 -2.21
CA ALA A 47 -17.57 1.10 -0.89
C ALA A 47 -16.94 2.09 0.10
N TYR A 48 -15.63 2.32 0.00
CA TYR A 48 -14.90 3.30 0.81
C TYR A 48 -15.19 4.73 0.34
N GLY A 49 -15.43 4.92 -0.96
CA GLY A 49 -15.75 6.21 -1.57
C GLY A 49 -14.54 7.09 -1.85
N ALA A 50 -13.33 6.51 -1.88
CA ALA A 50 -12.09 7.20 -2.24
C ALA A 50 -11.08 6.23 -2.88
N ASP A 51 -10.32 6.74 -3.85
CA ASP A 51 -9.28 5.98 -4.56
C ASP A 51 -8.09 5.60 -3.65
N ASP A 52 -7.84 6.38 -2.59
CA ASP A 52 -6.80 6.06 -1.60
C ASP A 52 -7.32 5.12 -0.50
N VAL A 53 -7.04 3.83 -0.66
CA VAL A 53 -7.37 2.78 0.32
C VAL A 53 -6.16 2.32 1.15
N ALA A 54 -4.99 2.96 1.02
CA ALA A 54 -3.76 2.49 1.66
C ALA A 54 -3.88 2.41 3.18
N GLY A 55 -4.48 3.43 3.81
CA GLY A 55 -4.66 3.48 5.26
C GLY A 55 -5.46 2.29 5.80
N ILE A 56 -6.63 2.03 5.24
CA ILE A 56 -7.51 0.95 5.71
C ILE A 56 -6.95 -0.45 5.43
N VAL A 57 -6.14 -0.59 4.36
CA VAL A 57 -5.40 -1.83 4.07
C VAL A 57 -4.28 -2.04 5.09
N ALA A 58 -3.53 -1.00 5.45
CA ALA A 58 -2.51 -1.09 6.50
C ALA A 58 -3.13 -1.48 7.85
N GLU A 59 -4.26 -0.87 8.23
CA GLU A 59 -5.02 -1.24 9.43
C GLU A 59 -5.51 -2.69 9.41
N ALA A 60 -5.81 -3.26 8.24
CA ALA A 60 -6.14 -4.67 8.11
C ALA A 60 -4.95 -5.57 8.46
N VAL A 61 -3.74 -5.17 8.09
CA VAL A 61 -2.51 -5.91 8.45
C VAL A 61 -2.22 -5.77 9.94
N GLU A 62 -2.35 -4.57 10.52
CA GLU A 62 -2.20 -4.35 11.96
C GLU A 62 -3.19 -5.22 12.77
N ALA A 63 -4.41 -5.38 12.26
CA ALA A 63 -5.44 -6.23 12.86
C ALA A 63 -5.25 -7.74 12.60
N GLY A 64 -4.22 -8.15 11.85
CA GLY A 64 -3.97 -9.55 11.49
C GLY A 64 -5.00 -10.14 10.51
N ARG A 65 -5.77 -9.30 9.80
CA ARG A 65 -6.75 -9.71 8.78
C ARG A 65 -6.12 -9.95 7.42
N ALA A 66 -4.95 -9.34 7.17
CA ALA A 66 -4.15 -9.53 5.97
C ALA A 66 -2.66 -9.64 6.34
N THR A 67 -1.87 -10.27 5.48
CA THR A 67 -0.40 -10.21 5.58
C THR A 67 0.13 -8.94 4.92
N LEU A 68 1.39 -8.59 5.24
CA LEU A 68 2.10 -7.50 4.56
C LEU A 68 2.16 -7.74 3.04
N GLU A 69 2.42 -8.97 2.60
CA GLU A 69 2.49 -9.35 1.18
C GLU A 69 1.15 -9.16 0.48
N GLN A 70 0.04 -9.59 1.10
CA GLN A 70 -1.30 -9.35 0.58
C GLN A 70 -1.58 -7.85 0.45
N ALA A 71 -1.25 -7.05 1.46
CA ALA A 71 -1.44 -5.60 1.40
C ALA A 71 -0.67 -4.96 0.24
N ILE A 72 0.59 -5.36 0.01
CA ILE A 72 1.38 -4.86 -1.12
C ILE A 72 0.68 -5.18 -2.45
N VAL A 73 0.20 -6.41 -2.62
CA VAL A 73 -0.51 -6.85 -3.84
C VAL A 73 -1.83 -6.08 -4.01
N PHE A 74 -2.60 -5.90 -2.93
CA PHE A 74 -3.87 -5.16 -2.96
C PHE A 74 -3.66 -3.73 -3.46
N LEU A 75 -2.61 -3.06 -2.94
CA LEU A 75 -2.32 -1.69 -3.33
C LEU A 75 -1.71 -1.61 -4.74
N ASN A 76 -0.90 -2.59 -5.16
CA ASN A 76 -0.42 -2.65 -6.54
C ASN A 76 -1.58 -2.74 -7.54
N VAL A 77 -2.63 -3.51 -7.22
CA VAL A 77 -3.86 -3.57 -8.03
C VAL A 77 -4.61 -2.24 -7.94
N ALA A 78 -4.79 -1.70 -6.73
CA ALA A 78 -5.51 -0.43 -6.52
C ALA A 78 -4.90 0.75 -7.26
N ALA A 79 -3.59 0.73 -7.52
CA ALA A 79 -2.89 1.79 -8.27
C ALA A 79 -3.39 1.93 -9.73
N TRP A 80 -4.01 0.88 -10.27
CA TRP A 80 -4.59 0.87 -11.62
C TRP A 80 -6.12 0.86 -11.60
N SER A 81 -6.71 0.92 -10.41
CA SER A 81 -8.15 1.00 -10.18
C SER A 81 -8.59 2.44 -9.87
N GLY A 82 -9.90 2.65 -9.79
CA GLY A 82 -10.48 3.94 -9.40
C GLY A 82 -10.38 5.00 -10.50
N THR A 83 -10.46 6.27 -10.09
CA THR A 83 -10.63 7.41 -11.02
C THR A 83 -9.36 8.21 -11.27
N ASP A 84 -8.39 8.16 -10.36
CA ASP A 84 -7.17 8.97 -10.39
C ASP A 84 -5.89 8.19 -10.77
N ASN A 85 -6.01 6.92 -11.13
CA ASN A 85 -4.89 6.03 -11.46
C ASN A 85 -3.83 5.99 -10.34
N GLY A 86 -4.27 5.85 -9.09
CA GLY A 86 -3.40 5.72 -7.92
C GLY A 86 -2.69 7.01 -7.51
N ALA A 87 -3.08 8.16 -8.05
CA ALA A 87 -2.41 9.44 -7.78
C ALA A 87 -2.52 9.83 -6.30
N SER A 88 -3.71 9.74 -5.70
CA SER A 88 -3.92 10.06 -4.28
C SER A 88 -3.19 9.08 -3.37
N MET A 89 -3.28 7.78 -3.68
CA MET A 89 -2.60 6.74 -2.92
C MET A 89 -1.07 6.92 -2.94
N THR A 90 -0.51 7.27 -4.10
CA THR A 90 0.93 7.55 -4.25
C THR A 90 1.40 8.66 -3.31
N LEU A 91 0.59 9.70 -3.09
CA LEU A 91 0.92 10.77 -2.13
C LEU A 91 0.98 10.22 -0.69
N THR A 92 0.05 9.36 -0.32
CA THR A 92 0.02 8.71 1.00
C THR A 92 1.23 7.81 1.22
N LEU A 93 1.59 6.98 0.23
CA LEU A 93 2.77 6.12 0.30
C LEU A 93 4.07 6.96 0.39
N ASP A 94 4.16 8.04 -0.38
CA ASP A 94 5.29 8.99 -0.31
C ASP A 94 5.40 9.61 1.09
N GLU A 95 4.28 9.99 1.71
CA GLU A 95 4.28 10.51 3.06
C GLU A 95 4.78 9.49 4.09
N TRP A 96 4.41 8.21 3.96
CA TRP A 96 4.91 7.15 4.82
C TRP A 96 6.41 6.98 4.69
N VAL A 97 6.95 7.04 3.46
CA VAL A 97 8.41 7.02 3.22
C VAL A 97 9.08 8.26 3.82
N ARG A 98 8.50 9.47 3.68
CA ARG A 98 9.07 10.70 4.25
C ARG A 98 9.17 10.65 5.77
N LYS A 99 8.10 10.18 6.43
CA LYS A 99 7.99 10.10 7.89
C LYS A 99 8.85 8.97 8.47
N ALA A 100 8.80 7.79 7.86
CA ALA A 100 9.55 6.60 8.27
C ALA A 100 9.52 6.36 9.79
N ASP A 101 8.32 6.47 10.37
CA ASP A 101 8.05 6.34 11.81
C ASP A 101 7.25 5.08 12.16
N ASP A 102 6.71 4.40 11.15
CA ASP A 102 5.95 3.15 11.25
C ASP A 102 6.55 2.11 10.27
N THR A 103 7.13 1.04 10.82
CA THR A 103 7.80 0.00 10.04
C THR A 103 6.84 -0.76 9.12
N LEU A 104 5.57 -0.94 9.51
CA LEU A 104 4.59 -1.63 8.68
C LEU A 104 4.25 -0.79 7.45
N ARG A 105 3.86 0.47 7.67
CA ARG A 105 3.52 1.41 6.60
C ARG A 105 4.71 1.68 5.69
N LEU A 106 5.91 1.79 6.27
CA LEU A 106 7.15 1.90 5.52
C LEU A 106 7.40 0.65 4.66
N GLY A 107 7.20 -0.55 5.21
CA GLY A 107 7.31 -1.81 4.47
C GLY A 107 6.36 -1.87 3.29
N ILE A 108 5.09 -1.51 3.48
CA ILE A 108 4.11 -1.41 2.40
C ILE A 108 4.59 -0.44 1.32
N ALA A 109 4.93 0.79 1.69
CA ALA A 109 5.30 1.83 0.74
C ALA A 109 6.58 1.50 -0.06
N LEU A 110 7.59 0.89 0.56
CA LEU A 110 8.84 0.54 -0.11
C LEU A 110 8.68 -0.62 -1.11
N HIS A 111 7.75 -1.53 -0.83
CA HIS A 111 7.54 -2.73 -1.63
C HIS A 111 6.46 -2.58 -2.72
N HIS A 112 5.63 -1.55 -2.66
CA HIS A 112 4.69 -1.21 -3.74
C HIS A 112 5.41 -0.94 -5.07
N GLU A 113 4.84 -1.31 -6.22
CA GLU A 113 5.50 -1.30 -7.54
C GLU A 113 5.85 0.10 -8.11
N TYR A 114 5.51 1.19 -7.41
CA TYR A 114 5.78 2.55 -7.90
C TYR A 114 7.17 3.04 -7.48
N TYR A 115 7.64 4.13 -8.10
CA TYR A 115 8.87 4.81 -7.68
C TYR A 115 8.58 5.82 -6.55
N PRO A 116 9.02 5.57 -5.31
CA PRO A 116 8.73 6.46 -4.19
C PRO A 116 9.44 7.80 -4.34
N LEU A 117 8.77 8.89 -3.97
CA LEU A 117 9.29 10.25 -3.95
C LEU A 117 9.51 10.84 -5.36
N SER A 118 9.12 12.11 -5.47
CA SER A 118 9.00 12.79 -6.76
C SER A 118 10.34 13.08 -7.45
N THR A 119 11.43 13.26 -6.69
CA THR A 119 12.75 13.64 -7.23
C THR A 119 13.83 12.62 -6.89
N SER A 120 14.82 12.43 -7.78
CA SER A 120 15.95 11.53 -7.51
C SER A 120 16.74 11.96 -6.27
N THR A 121 16.88 13.27 -6.03
CA THR A 121 17.62 13.82 -4.90
C THR A 121 16.91 13.53 -3.57
N GLU A 122 15.60 13.75 -3.50
CA GLU A 122 14.79 13.41 -2.33
C GLU A 122 14.81 11.90 -2.07
N MET A 123 14.63 11.10 -3.12
CA MET A 123 14.66 9.65 -3.04
C MET A 123 16.01 9.14 -2.52
N LEU A 124 17.12 9.57 -3.10
CA LEU A 124 18.46 9.17 -2.67
C LEU A 124 18.71 9.52 -1.21
N ALA A 125 18.39 10.75 -0.81
CA ALA A 125 18.59 11.20 0.57
C ALA A 125 17.76 10.38 1.56
N LYS A 126 16.46 10.23 1.29
CA LYS A 126 15.53 9.57 2.21
C LYS A 126 15.73 8.06 2.27
N LEU A 127 15.95 7.38 1.14
CA LEU A 127 16.20 5.95 1.13
C LEU A 127 17.56 5.59 1.73
N THR A 128 18.58 6.45 1.60
CA THR A 128 19.86 6.26 2.31
C THR A 128 19.68 6.39 3.83
N GLU A 129 18.92 7.39 4.30
CA GLU A 129 18.56 7.57 5.70
C GLU A 129 17.83 6.33 6.26
N ILE A 130 16.81 5.86 5.53
CA ILE A 130 16.02 4.68 5.89
C ILE A 130 16.90 3.43 5.96
N ALA A 131 17.74 3.18 4.95
CA ALA A 131 18.62 2.01 4.91
C ALA A 131 19.61 1.96 6.09
N LEU A 132 20.01 3.12 6.62
CA LEU A 132 20.84 3.21 7.82
C LEU A 132 20.04 2.94 9.10
N ARG A 133 18.81 3.47 9.19
CA ARG A 133 17.95 3.37 10.38
C ARG A 133 17.26 2.01 10.52
N PHE A 134 16.88 1.39 9.41
CA PHE A 134 16.12 0.14 9.32
C PHE A 134 16.87 -0.87 8.43
N PRO A 135 17.85 -1.62 8.99
CA PRO A 135 18.66 -2.55 8.23
C PRO A 135 17.87 -3.61 7.45
N GLU A 136 16.68 -3.98 7.93
CA GLU A 136 15.74 -4.90 7.27
C GLU A 136 15.25 -4.37 5.91
N HIS A 137 15.22 -3.04 5.72
CA HIS A 137 14.80 -2.41 4.47
C HIS A 137 15.98 -1.99 3.58
N ARG A 138 17.23 -2.23 4.02
CA ARG A 138 18.42 -1.82 3.26
C ARG A 138 18.41 -2.29 1.81
N ALA A 139 18.13 -3.58 1.59
CA ALA A 139 18.17 -4.18 0.26
C ALA A 139 17.12 -3.56 -0.68
N ILE A 140 15.89 -3.32 -0.20
CA ILE A 140 14.86 -2.67 -1.01
C ILE A 140 15.20 -1.21 -1.29
N CYS A 141 15.72 -0.47 -0.31
CA CYS A 141 16.17 0.91 -0.50
C CYS A 141 17.28 1.01 -1.56
N GLU A 142 18.30 0.16 -1.46
CA GLU A 142 19.42 0.13 -2.43
C GLU A 142 18.93 -0.22 -3.84
N ARG A 143 18.02 -1.20 -3.97
CA ARG A 143 17.39 -1.55 -5.25
C ARG A 143 16.63 -0.36 -5.85
N ARG A 144 15.78 0.31 -5.08
CA ARG A 144 15.01 1.48 -5.56
C ARG A 144 15.90 2.64 -5.99
N ILE A 145 17.01 2.88 -5.27
CA ILE A 145 18.01 3.89 -5.65
C ILE A 145 18.66 3.51 -6.99
N ALA A 146 19.00 2.23 -7.18
CA ALA A 146 19.66 1.75 -8.40
C ALA A 146 18.74 1.74 -9.63
N ASP A 147 17.46 1.38 -9.44
CA ASP A 147 16.47 1.28 -10.52
C ASP A 147 15.94 2.65 -10.98
N ARG A 148 16.14 3.71 -10.18
CA ARG A 148 15.67 5.05 -10.53
C ARG A 148 16.38 5.56 -11.78
N PRO A 149 15.65 5.91 -12.85
CA PRO A 149 16.24 6.59 -14.00
C PRO A 149 16.87 7.91 -13.54
N ALA A 150 18.05 8.26 -14.06
CA ALA A 150 18.61 9.60 -13.88
C ALA A 150 17.55 10.65 -14.28
N ASP A 151 17.38 11.70 -13.49
CA ASP A 151 16.35 12.73 -13.72
C ASP A 151 16.40 13.20 -15.18
N GLN A 152 15.44 12.76 -15.99
CA GLN A 152 15.27 13.34 -17.32
C GLN A 152 14.61 14.71 -17.12
N PRO A 153 15.18 15.79 -17.70
CA PRO A 153 14.48 17.05 -17.73
C PRO A 153 13.13 16.83 -18.40
N ARG A 154 12.04 17.24 -17.75
CA ARG A 154 10.71 17.24 -18.35
C ARG A 154 10.79 18.08 -19.63
N SER A 155 10.62 17.44 -20.78
CA SER A 155 10.44 18.10 -22.08
C SER A 155 9.06 18.74 -22.17
#